data_AF-A0A966U6L9-F1
#
_entry.id   AF-A0A966U6L9-F1
#
_cell.length_a   1.000
_cell.length_b   1.000
_cell.length_c   1.000
_cell.angle_alpha   90.00
_cell.angle_beta   90.00
_cell.angle_gamma   90.00
#
_symmetry.space_group_name_H-M   'P 1'
#
loop_
_entity.id
_entity.type
_entity.pdbx_description
1 polymer ?
#
loop_
_entity_poly.entity_id
_entity_poly.type
_entity_poly.pdbx_seq_one_letter_code
_entity_poly.pdbx_strand_id
1 'polypeptide(L)'
;MSAAAKPVLSPLTGTVLSCANVGEIVPAGRPLVVIESMKMEHVVEAPEPDEVVRVWVAPGDTVREGQLLVEVSPVPRSSAAKESNRTPVIADRADVARLRERRGYLTDEARPEAVAKRREKGRRTARENIADLLDDGSFQEYGGFGVAAQRQRRSE
;
A
#
# COMPACT_ATOMS: atom_id res chain seq x y z
N MET A 1 -0.42 -10.84 34.09
CA MET A 1 -1.64 -11.63 33.86
C MET A 1 -1.73 -11.86 32.37
N SER A 2 -1.58 -13.11 31.91
CA SER A 2 -1.69 -13.45 30.48
C SER A 2 -3.14 -13.24 30.03
N ALA A 3 -3.35 -12.56 28.91
CA ALA A 3 -4.69 -12.40 28.33
C ALA A 3 -5.24 -13.77 27.91
N ALA A 4 -6.56 -13.95 28.01
CA ALA A 4 -7.20 -15.21 27.62
C ALA A 4 -7.05 -15.44 26.11
N ALA A 5 -6.70 -16.67 25.72
CA ALA A 5 -6.60 -17.04 24.32
C ALA A 5 -7.97 -16.96 23.62
N LYS A 6 -7.98 -16.34 22.44
CA LYS A 6 -9.14 -16.12 21.57
C LYS A 6 -9.11 -17.10 20.40
N PRO A 7 -10.23 -17.77 20.06
CA PRO A 7 -10.30 -18.65 18.90
C PRO A 7 -10.41 -17.84 17.60
N VAL A 8 -9.69 -18.25 16.57
CA VAL A 8 -9.80 -17.74 15.19
C VAL A 8 -10.40 -18.84 14.33
N LEU A 9 -11.55 -18.54 13.74
CA LEU A 9 -12.34 -19.49 12.96
C LEU A 9 -12.19 -19.24 11.46
N SER A 10 -12.37 -20.29 10.66
CA SER A 10 -12.38 -20.17 9.21
C SER A 10 -13.61 -19.40 8.73
N PRO A 11 -13.46 -18.36 7.89
CA PRO A 11 -14.61 -17.63 7.35
C PRO A 11 -15.31 -18.37 6.22
N LEU A 12 -14.75 -19.49 5.73
CA LEU A 12 -15.23 -20.19 4.54
C LEU A 12 -14.71 -21.63 4.48
N THR A 13 -15.20 -22.39 3.51
CA THR A 13 -14.69 -23.73 3.21
C THR A 13 -13.58 -23.67 2.17
N GLY A 14 -12.45 -24.33 2.41
CA GLY A 14 -11.29 -24.30 1.52
C GLY A 14 -10.13 -25.16 2.00
N THR A 15 -8.97 -25.01 1.36
CA THR A 15 -7.73 -25.72 1.71
C THR A 15 -6.73 -24.74 2.31
N VAL A 16 -6.09 -25.09 3.42
CA VAL A 16 -5.06 -24.26 4.04
C VAL A 16 -3.81 -24.25 3.15
N LEU A 17 -3.36 -23.07 2.74
CA LEU A 17 -2.09 -22.89 2.02
C LEU A 17 -0.92 -22.66 2.97
N SER A 18 -1.13 -21.88 4.03
CA SER A 18 -0.11 -21.57 5.03
C SER A 18 -0.75 -21.13 6.35
N CYS A 19 -0.01 -21.29 7.44
CA CYS A 19 -0.38 -20.84 8.77
C CYS A 19 0.84 -20.33 9.54
N ALA A 20 0.64 -19.38 10.44
CA ALA A 20 1.67 -18.90 11.37
C ALA A 20 2.08 -20.01 12.36
N ASN A 21 3.27 -19.88 12.94
CA ASN A 21 3.82 -20.90 13.85
C ASN A 21 3.37 -20.65 15.29
N VAL A 22 3.28 -21.72 16.09
CA VAL A 22 3.06 -21.59 17.54
C VAL A 22 4.21 -20.80 18.18
N GLY A 23 3.88 -19.83 19.02
CA GLY A 23 4.80 -18.89 19.66
C GLY A 23 5.18 -17.68 18.79
N GLU A 24 4.67 -17.59 17.57
CA GLU A 24 4.90 -16.44 16.69
C GLU A 24 4.05 -15.25 17.13
N ILE A 25 4.68 -14.06 17.21
CA ILE A 25 3.96 -12.80 17.41
C ILE A 25 3.61 -12.21 16.05
N VAL A 26 2.33 -12.21 15.73
CA VAL A 26 1.78 -11.72 14.46
C VAL A 26 1.23 -10.31 14.66
N PRO A 27 1.74 -9.30 13.93
CA PRO A 27 1.21 -7.94 13.99
C PRO A 27 -0.22 -7.84 13.47
N ALA A 28 -0.95 -6.80 13.87
CA ALA A 28 -2.27 -6.50 13.33
C ALA A 28 -2.24 -6.38 11.79
N GLY A 29 -3.24 -6.95 11.11
CA GLY A 29 -3.36 -6.96 9.65
C GLY A 29 -2.36 -7.89 8.94
N ARG A 30 -1.63 -8.73 9.67
CA ARG A 30 -0.76 -9.76 9.08
C ARG A 30 -1.46 -11.13 9.06
N PRO A 31 -1.11 -11.99 8.10
CA PRO A 31 -1.76 -13.28 7.92
C PRO A 31 -1.49 -14.23 9.10
N LEU A 32 -2.55 -14.77 9.69
CA LEU A 32 -2.49 -15.92 10.60
C LEU A 32 -2.62 -17.23 9.82
N VAL A 33 -3.55 -17.29 8.87
CA VAL A 33 -3.79 -18.44 8.01
C VAL A 33 -4.21 -17.95 6.63
N VAL A 34 -3.73 -18.59 5.56
CA VAL A 34 -4.17 -18.36 4.19
C VAL A 34 -4.94 -19.59 3.71
N ILE A 35 -6.14 -19.39 3.20
CA ILE A 35 -7.05 -20.45 2.74
C ILE A 35 -7.30 -20.26 1.25
N GLU A 36 -7.04 -21.29 0.45
CA GLU A 36 -7.49 -21.36 -0.93
C GLU A 36 -8.93 -21.86 -0.99
N SER A 37 -9.80 -21.10 -1.66
CA SER A 37 -11.14 -21.57 -1.99
C SER A 37 -11.55 -21.04 -3.36
N MET A 38 -12.04 -21.94 -4.21
CA MET A 38 -12.49 -21.59 -5.56
C MET A 38 -11.44 -20.81 -6.38
N LYS A 39 -10.16 -21.22 -6.30
CA LYS A 39 -9.00 -20.57 -6.96
C LYS A 39 -8.65 -19.17 -6.43
N MET A 40 -9.18 -18.80 -5.27
CA MET A 40 -8.92 -17.52 -4.62
C MET A 40 -8.29 -17.73 -3.25
N GLU A 41 -7.24 -16.98 -2.96
CA GLU A 41 -6.61 -16.92 -1.64
C GLU A 41 -7.42 -15.98 -0.74
N HIS A 42 -7.76 -16.48 0.44
CA HIS A 42 -8.45 -15.74 1.48
C HIS A 42 -7.54 -15.68 2.70
N VAL A 43 -7.17 -14.46 3.08
CA VAL A 43 -6.27 -14.21 4.20
C VAL A 43 -7.09 -14.03 5.47
N VAL A 44 -6.85 -14.88 6.46
CA VAL A 44 -7.35 -14.69 7.83
C VAL A 44 -6.29 -13.91 8.59
N GLU A 45 -6.57 -12.64 8.85
CA GLU A 45 -5.62 -11.69 9.44
C GLU A 45 -5.76 -11.59 10.97
N ALA A 46 -4.67 -11.24 11.65
CA ALA A 46 -4.70 -10.90 13.07
C ALA A 46 -5.39 -9.54 13.28
N PRO A 47 -6.45 -9.44 14.11
CA PRO A 47 -7.15 -8.18 14.36
C PRO A 47 -6.30 -7.20 15.19
N GLU A 48 -5.40 -7.72 16.02
CA GLU A 48 -4.49 -6.95 16.86
C GLU A 48 -3.13 -7.68 16.95
N PRO A 49 -2.09 -7.09 17.57
CA PRO A 49 -0.84 -7.81 17.80
C PRO A 49 -1.09 -9.00 18.73
N ASP A 50 -0.92 -10.19 18.18
CA ASP A 50 -1.39 -11.44 18.76
C ASP A 50 -0.26 -12.47 18.73
N GLU A 51 -0.04 -13.19 19.83
CA GLU A 51 0.84 -14.36 19.88
C GLU A 51 0.03 -15.61 19.56
N VAL A 52 0.52 -16.44 18.63
CA VAL A 52 -0.10 -17.71 18.27
C VAL A 52 0.13 -18.71 19.39
N VAL A 53 -0.92 -18.99 20.16
CA VAL A 53 -0.87 -19.92 21.30
C VAL A 53 -0.93 -21.36 20.82
N ARG A 54 -1.79 -21.65 19.84
CA ARG A 54 -1.97 -22.99 19.25
C ARG A 54 -2.42 -22.91 17.80
N VAL A 55 -2.05 -23.91 17.02
CA VAL A 55 -2.44 -24.08 15.61
C VAL A 55 -3.11 -25.45 15.47
N TRP A 56 -4.30 -25.48 14.88
CA TRP A 56 -5.15 -26.68 14.75
C TRP A 56 -5.18 -27.25 13.33
N VAL A 57 -4.49 -26.59 12.40
CA VAL A 57 -4.48 -26.92 10.97
C VAL A 57 -3.07 -26.89 10.42
N ALA A 58 -2.82 -27.65 9.37
CA ALA A 58 -1.57 -27.65 8.62
C ALA A 58 -1.81 -27.29 7.15
N PRO A 59 -0.78 -26.79 6.43
CA PRO A 59 -0.85 -26.65 4.98
C PRO A 59 -1.29 -27.94 4.30
N GLY A 60 -2.28 -27.85 3.41
CA GLY A 60 -2.92 -28.98 2.74
C GLY A 60 -4.23 -29.45 3.39
N ASP A 61 -4.54 -29.04 4.62
CA ASP A 61 -5.78 -29.45 5.30
C ASP A 61 -7.01 -28.78 4.68
N THR A 62 -8.11 -29.54 4.58
CA THR A 62 -9.41 -28.98 4.22
C THR A 62 -10.14 -28.48 5.46
N VAL A 63 -10.60 -27.24 5.43
CA VAL A 63 -11.32 -26.56 6.51
C VAL A 63 -12.73 -26.20 6.06
N ARG A 64 -13.68 -26.19 7.00
CA ARG A 64 -15.06 -25.71 6.80
C ARG A 64 -15.26 -24.33 7.39
N GLU A 65 -16.28 -23.61 6.94
CA GLU A 65 -16.72 -22.37 7.58
C GLU A 65 -17.02 -22.61 9.07
N GLY A 66 -16.54 -21.71 9.93
CA GLY A 66 -16.64 -21.81 11.39
C GLY A 66 -15.66 -22.80 12.05
N GLN A 67 -14.84 -23.54 11.30
CA GLN A 67 -13.85 -24.45 11.87
C GLN A 67 -12.72 -23.67 12.58
N LEU A 68 -12.30 -24.12 13.76
CA LEU A 68 -11.18 -23.55 14.49
C LEU A 68 -9.86 -23.74 13.74
N LEU A 69 -9.12 -22.64 13.55
CA LEU A 69 -7.84 -22.64 12.84
C LEU A 69 -6.67 -22.45 13.80
N VAL A 70 -6.68 -21.36 14.57
CA VAL A 70 -5.63 -21.01 15.53
C VAL A 70 -6.26 -20.42 16.80
N GLU A 71 -5.55 -20.54 17.91
CA GLU A 71 -5.82 -19.77 19.13
C GLU A 71 -4.73 -18.73 19.29
N VAL A 72 -5.13 -17.49 19.53
CA VAL A 72 -4.20 -16.36 19.69
C VAL A 72 -4.39 -15.66 21.02
N SER A 73 -3.36 -15.06 21.59
CA SER A 73 -3.48 -14.22 22.78
C SER A 73 -2.97 -12.81 22.49
N PRO A 74 -3.72 -11.76 22.86
CA PRO A 74 -3.28 -10.39 22.68
C PRO A 74 -1.96 -10.14 23.41
N VAL A 75 -0.95 -9.70 22.67
CA VAL A 75 0.31 -9.24 23.26
C VAL A 75 0.12 -7.77 23.61
N PRO A 76 0.46 -7.32 24.84
CA PRO A 76 0.45 -5.91 25.16
C PRO A 76 1.28 -5.20 24.11
N ARG A 77 0.70 -4.19 23.45
CA ARG A 77 1.46 -3.32 22.57
C ARG A 77 2.63 -2.77 23.37
N SER A 78 3.81 -3.34 23.19
CA SER A 78 5.03 -2.61 23.49
C SER A 78 4.92 -1.37 22.61
N SER A 79 4.86 -0.20 23.23
CA SER A 79 4.78 1.11 22.58
C SER A 79 6.00 1.43 21.70
N ALA A 80 6.76 0.41 21.28
CA ALA A 80 7.88 0.45 20.37
C ALA A 80 7.56 -0.05 18.95
N ALA A 81 6.32 -0.40 18.63
CA ALA A 81 5.87 -0.39 17.24
C ALA A 81 5.50 1.06 16.85
N LYS A 82 6.51 1.94 16.85
CA LYS A 82 6.49 3.02 15.85
C LYS A 82 6.27 2.31 14.53
N GLU A 83 5.22 2.69 13.81
CA GLU A 83 5.23 2.60 12.36
C GLU A 83 6.67 2.81 11.92
N SER A 84 7.24 1.85 11.21
CA SER A 84 8.45 2.11 10.45
C SER A 84 8.07 3.06 9.31
N ASN A 85 7.57 4.25 9.63
CA ASN A 85 8.17 5.46 9.13
C ASN A 85 9.63 5.43 9.62
N ARG A 86 10.44 4.60 8.97
CA ARG A 86 11.82 4.97 8.68
C ARG A 86 11.66 6.22 7.85
N THR A 87 11.45 7.37 8.49
CA THR A 87 12.03 8.60 8.00
C THR A 87 13.50 8.35 8.24
N PRO A 88 14.31 7.98 7.24
CA PRO A 88 15.72 8.22 7.44
C PRO A 88 15.78 9.74 7.65
N VAL A 89 16.51 10.21 8.65
CA VAL A 89 16.85 11.62 8.69
C VAL A 89 17.75 11.83 7.47
N ILE A 90 17.12 12.12 6.34
CA ILE A 90 17.79 12.42 5.10
C ILE A 90 18.05 13.91 5.15
N ALA A 91 19.06 14.29 5.91
CA ALA A 91 19.70 15.56 5.66
C ALA A 91 20.37 15.47 4.27
N ASP A 92 19.95 16.36 3.36
CA ASP A 92 20.57 16.63 2.06
C ASP A 92 20.60 15.50 1.01
N ARG A 93 19.41 15.08 0.54
CA ARG A 93 19.29 14.26 -0.68
C ARG A 93 19.26 15.11 -1.94
N ALA A 94 20.43 15.32 -2.54
CA ALA A 94 20.58 16.05 -3.81
C ALA A 94 19.74 15.43 -4.96
N ASP A 95 19.53 14.11 -4.95
CA ASP A 95 18.65 13.40 -5.88
C ASP A 95 17.17 13.81 -5.73
N VAL A 96 16.68 13.94 -4.50
CA VAL A 96 15.32 14.42 -4.20
C VAL A 96 15.16 15.88 -4.59
N ALA A 97 16.17 16.72 -4.30
CA ALA A 97 16.18 18.12 -4.74
C ALA A 97 16.10 18.22 -6.27
N ARG A 98 16.93 17.46 -6.99
CA ARG A 98 16.91 17.38 -8.46
C ARG A 98 15.57 16.89 -9.01
N LEU A 99 14.93 15.91 -8.36
CA LEU A 99 13.60 15.44 -8.75
C LEU A 99 12.54 16.52 -8.57
N ARG A 100 12.55 17.24 -7.45
CA ARG A 100 11.61 18.35 -7.17
C ARG A 100 11.77 19.47 -8.17
N GLU A 101 13.00 19.87 -8.46
CA GLU A 101 13.32 20.85 -9.50
C GLU A 101 12.77 20.41 -10.86
N ARG A 102 13.03 19.16 -11.27
CA ARG A 102 12.51 18.63 -12.54
C ARG A 102 10.99 18.59 -12.60
N ARG A 103 10.32 18.24 -11.51
CA ARG A 103 8.85 18.29 -11.43
C ARG A 103 8.34 19.72 -11.60
N GLY A 104 9.07 20.71 -11.08
CA GLY A 104 8.79 22.14 -11.28
C GLY A 104 8.70 22.52 -12.76
N TYR A 105 9.57 21.99 -13.62
CA TYR A 105 9.53 22.26 -15.07
C TYR A 105 8.27 21.77 -15.79
N LEU A 106 7.48 20.87 -15.19
CA LEU A 106 6.24 20.34 -15.77
C LEU A 106 5.00 21.20 -15.45
N THR A 107 5.16 22.18 -14.56
CA THR A 107 4.09 23.06 -14.10
C THR A 107 3.81 24.18 -15.11
N ASP A 108 2.66 24.83 -14.99
CA ASP A 108 2.33 25.96 -15.86
C ASP A 108 3.19 27.19 -15.55
N GLU A 109 3.62 27.36 -14.28
CA GLU A 109 4.53 28.40 -13.83
C GLU A 109 5.87 28.37 -14.57
N ALA A 110 6.37 27.16 -14.88
CA ALA A 110 7.60 26.98 -15.64
C ALA A 110 7.44 27.15 -17.16
N ARG A 111 6.22 27.43 -17.66
CA ARG A 111 5.91 27.49 -19.10
C ARG A 111 5.16 28.77 -19.50
N PRO A 112 5.65 29.97 -19.10
CA PRO A 112 4.90 31.23 -19.22
C PRO A 112 4.46 31.54 -20.66
N GLU A 113 5.32 31.31 -21.65
CA GLU A 113 4.98 31.56 -23.06
C GLU A 113 3.86 30.66 -23.59
N ALA A 114 3.85 29.38 -23.19
CA ALA A 114 2.81 28.43 -23.64
C ALA A 114 1.47 28.74 -22.98
N VAL A 115 1.49 29.14 -21.70
CA VAL A 115 0.32 29.61 -20.95
C VAL A 115 -0.25 30.87 -21.58
N ALA A 116 0.60 31.87 -21.86
CA ALA A 116 0.19 33.12 -22.52
C ALA A 116 -0.49 32.85 -23.87
N LYS A 117 0.08 31.98 -24.71
CA LYS A 117 -0.52 31.58 -26.01
C LYS A 117 -1.87 30.87 -25.87
N ARG A 118 -2.13 30.16 -24.77
CA ARG A 118 -3.45 29.56 -24.48
C ARG A 118 -4.44 30.63 -24.05
N ARG A 119 -4.02 31.53 -23.16
CA ARG A 119 -4.84 32.63 -22.63
C ARG A 119 -5.24 33.66 -23.68
N GLU A 120 -4.32 34.01 -24.60
CA GLU A 120 -4.62 34.87 -25.76
C GLU A 120 -5.78 34.31 -26.61
N LYS A 121 -5.90 32.98 -26.67
CA LYS A 121 -6.97 32.28 -27.39
C LYS A 121 -8.20 32.04 -26.53
N GLY A 122 -8.29 32.64 -25.35
CA GLY A 122 -9.39 32.47 -24.39
C GLY A 122 -9.50 31.05 -23.82
N ARG A 123 -8.41 30.26 -23.85
CA ARG A 123 -8.42 28.85 -23.40
C ARG A 123 -7.63 28.68 -22.10
N ARG A 124 -8.16 27.83 -21.23
CA ARG A 124 -7.47 27.31 -20.04
C ARG A 124 -6.31 26.39 -20.42
N THR A 125 -5.34 26.19 -19.54
CA THR A 125 -4.29 25.18 -19.71
C THR A 125 -4.84 23.78 -19.47
N ALA A 126 -4.03 22.75 -19.75
CA ALA A 126 -4.41 21.38 -19.42
C ALA A 126 -4.52 21.17 -17.90
N ARG A 127 -3.60 21.76 -17.11
CA ARG A 127 -3.61 21.64 -15.64
C ARG A 127 -4.74 22.44 -15.01
N GLU A 128 -5.05 23.64 -15.50
CA GLU A 128 -6.21 24.43 -15.05
C GLU A 128 -7.53 23.64 -15.24
N ASN A 129 -7.67 22.91 -16.36
CA ASN A 129 -8.85 22.05 -16.58
C ASN A 129 -8.92 20.87 -15.61
N ILE A 130 -7.78 20.24 -15.30
CA ILE A 130 -7.72 19.12 -14.35
C ILE A 130 -8.06 19.61 -12.94
N ALA A 131 -7.51 20.75 -12.52
CA ALA A 131 -7.76 21.34 -11.21
C ALA A 131 -9.23 21.77 -11.00
N ASP A 132 -9.91 22.20 -12.07
CA ASP A 132 -11.35 22.54 -12.02
C ASP A 132 -12.25 21.31 -11.89
N LEU A 133 -11.76 20.13 -12.31
CA LEU A 133 -12.54 18.90 -12.35
C LEU A 133 -12.38 18.02 -11.10
N LEU A 134 -11.20 18.05 -10.47
CA LEU A 134 -10.82 17.15 -9.38
C LEU A 134 -10.78 17.87 -8.05
N ASP A 135 -11.04 17.12 -6.96
CA ASP A 135 -10.88 17.64 -5.61
C ASP A 135 -9.41 18.01 -5.34
N ASP A 136 -9.21 19.08 -4.57
CA ASP A 136 -7.89 19.58 -4.21
C ASP A 136 -7.02 18.49 -3.57
N GLY A 137 -5.82 18.29 -4.13
CA GLY A 137 -4.86 17.30 -3.65
C GLY A 137 -5.14 15.85 -4.05
N SER A 138 -6.23 15.56 -4.76
CA SER A 138 -6.56 14.19 -5.20
C SER A 138 -5.81 13.71 -6.45
N PHE A 139 -5.29 14.65 -7.26
CA PHE A 139 -4.68 14.34 -8.55
C PHE A 139 -3.34 13.61 -8.41
N GLN A 140 -3.23 12.42 -9.03
CA GLN A 140 -1.99 11.64 -9.10
C GLN A 140 -1.53 11.50 -10.56
N GLU A 141 -0.44 12.20 -10.90
CA GLU A 141 0.07 12.26 -12.27
C GLU A 141 1.00 11.08 -12.60
N TYR A 142 0.70 10.37 -13.69
CA TYR A 142 1.55 9.30 -14.23
C TYR A 142 2.26 9.77 -15.50
N GLY A 143 3.53 9.39 -15.65
CA GLY A 143 4.28 9.61 -16.89
C GLY A 143 4.63 11.08 -17.20
N GLY A 144 4.64 11.98 -16.21
CA GLY A 144 4.88 13.42 -16.42
C GLY A 144 6.21 13.77 -17.13
N PHE A 145 7.22 12.90 -17.09
CA PHE A 145 8.49 13.08 -17.82
C PHE A 145 8.51 12.43 -19.22
N GLY A 146 7.37 11.97 -19.72
CA GLY A 146 7.24 11.43 -21.07
C GLY A 146 7.55 12.50 -22.12
N VAL A 147 8.44 12.18 -23.06
CA VAL A 147 8.77 13.04 -24.20
C VAL A 147 8.34 12.36 -25.49
N ALA A 148 8.04 13.15 -26.53
CA ALA A 148 7.71 12.61 -27.84
C ALA A 148 8.87 11.76 -28.38
N ALA A 149 8.57 10.55 -28.86
CA ALA A 149 9.55 9.61 -29.41
C ALA A 149 10.03 10.04 -30.82
N GLN A 150 10.71 11.17 -30.90
CA GLN A 150 11.11 11.80 -32.17
C GLN A 150 12.63 12.01 -32.31
N ARG A 151 13.44 11.34 -31.47
CA ARG A 151 14.92 11.46 -31.48
C ARG A 151 15.57 11.16 -32.83
N GLN A 152 14.96 10.30 -33.66
CA GLN A 152 15.47 10.01 -35.01
C GLN A 152 15.21 11.12 -36.03
N ARG A 153 14.25 12.02 -35.77
CA ARG A 153 13.79 13.03 -36.75
C ARG A 153 14.30 14.44 -36.45
N ARG A 154 14.78 14.70 -35.23
CA ARG A 154 15.29 16.00 -34.82
C ARG A 154 16.69 15.80 -34.24
N SER A 155 17.68 16.45 -34.86
CA SER A 155 18.98 16.68 -34.22
C SER A 155 18.76 17.49 -32.94
N GLU A 156 19.46 17.13 -31.87
CA GLU A 156 19.42 17.85 -30.58
C GLU A 156 19.85 19.32 -30.72
#